data_AF-A0A7C1MIX4-F1
#
_entry.id   AF-A0A7C1MIX4-F1
#
_cell.length_a   1.000
_cell.length_b   1.000
_cell.length_c   1.000
_cell.angle_alpha   90.00
_cell.angle_beta   90.00
_cell.angle_gamma   90.00
#
_symmetry.space_group_name_H-M   'P 1'
#
loop_
_entity.id
_entity.type
_entity.pdbx_description
1 polymer ?
#
loop_
_entity_poly.entity_id
_entity_poly.type
_entity_poly.pdbx_seq_one_letter_code
_entity_poly.pdbx_strand_id
1 'polypeptide(L)'
;MNTPTNIHEEPVFLMPIWTFIIAVFLLTTANVLADDSRPEIQAEDQVRIEKPALSAKMQALLGGISTPHAALEKSREYQLNGQFGLAKIVLQHGIELAKSSGSDFVELTNELEYAMPMLQARELLVMGKPEEAEKILQGLAVQFSSDQRRSDEIAALKGALSQSRVLASARSNNERDVTRDVRSRLSKYYNQHGVFPNYTELNKLLPPDDAVLQNYEIIYFKAVPNAYRLVLRNLHNPENLLKIEVTGLIK
;
A
#
# COMPACT_ATOMS: atom_id res chain seq x y z
N MET A 1 58.29 12.54 -7.24
CA MET A 1 57.17 13.01 -6.39
C MET A 1 56.00 13.37 -7.29
N ASN A 2 54.79 13.05 -6.82
CA ASN A 2 53.47 13.21 -7.44
C ASN A 2 52.96 12.01 -8.26
N THR A 3 52.26 11.19 -7.50
CA THR A 3 51.17 10.25 -7.78
C THR A 3 50.23 10.65 -8.92
N PRO A 4 49.79 9.69 -9.75
CA PRO A 4 48.67 9.87 -10.68
C PRO A 4 47.33 9.81 -9.95
N THR A 5 46.46 10.76 -10.27
CA THR A 5 45.05 10.84 -9.87
C THR A 5 44.28 9.71 -10.55
N ASN A 6 44.05 8.61 -9.82
CA ASN A 6 43.16 7.55 -10.26
C ASN A 6 41.76 7.88 -9.74
N ILE A 7 40.90 8.38 -10.64
CA ILE A 7 39.48 8.63 -10.37
C ILE A 7 38.83 7.25 -10.28
N HIS A 8 38.52 6.84 -9.06
CA HIS A 8 37.77 5.61 -8.81
C HIS A 8 36.35 5.80 -9.37
N GLU A 9 36.08 5.12 -10.47
CA GLU A 9 34.73 4.82 -10.93
C GLU A 9 34.10 3.86 -9.91
N GLU A 10 33.08 4.31 -9.18
CA GLU A 10 32.21 3.42 -8.41
C GLU A 10 31.12 2.86 -9.36
N PRO A 11 31.03 1.54 -9.54
CA PRO A 11 29.90 0.94 -10.21
C PRO A 11 28.67 0.98 -9.29
N VAL A 12 27.67 1.75 -9.71
CA VAL A 12 26.30 1.71 -9.18
C VAL A 12 25.74 0.30 -9.40
N PHE A 13 25.82 -0.55 -8.38
CA PHE A 13 25.16 -1.84 -8.36
C PHE A 13 23.66 -1.65 -8.10
N LEU A 14 22.92 -1.49 -9.19
CA LEU A 14 21.53 -1.86 -9.28
C LEU A 14 21.43 -3.38 -9.11
N MET A 15 20.88 -3.86 -8.00
CA MET A 15 20.40 -5.23 -7.91
C MET A 15 18.96 -5.29 -7.36
N PRO A 16 18.15 -6.24 -7.88
CA PRO A 16 16.70 -6.23 -7.80
C PRO A 16 16.19 -6.70 -6.44
N ILE A 17 15.09 -6.10 -6.00
CA ILE A 17 14.34 -6.46 -4.81
C ILE A 17 13.70 -7.83 -5.04
N TRP A 18 14.36 -8.89 -4.56
CA TRP A 18 13.76 -10.21 -4.46
C TRP A 18 12.75 -10.22 -3.31
N THR A 19 11.51 -10.51 -3.66
CA THR A 19 10.37 -10.77 -2.77
C THR A 19 10.68 -11.86 -1.75
N PHE A 20 10.73 -11.49 -0.46
CA PHE A 20 10.58 -12.45 0.65
C PHE A 20 9.10 -12.54 1.04
N ILE A 21 8.43 -13.60 0.59
CA ILE A 21 7.10 -13.99 1.10
C ILE A 21 7.34 -14.85 2.34
N ILE A 22 7.04 -14.32 3.54
CA ILE A 22 6.95 -15.13 4.75
C ILE A 22 5.52 -15.67 4.83
N ALA A 23 5.39 -16.98 4.64
CA ALA A 23 4.14 -17.71 4.76
C ALA A 23 3.59 -17.62 6.20
N VAL A 24 2.32 -17.23 6.28
CA VAL A 24 1.51 -17.15 7.51
C VAL A 24 1.20 -18.56 8.00
N PHE A 25 1.67 -18.93 9.19
CA PHE A 25 1.15 -20.09 9.90
C PHE A 25 -0.21 -19.72 10.49
N LEU A 26 -1.29 -20.14 9.82
CA LEU A 26 -2.64 -20.12 10.34
C LEU A 26 -2.81 -21.27 11.35
N LEU A 27 -3.16 -20.90 12.57
CA LEU A 27 -3.71 -21.79 13.58
C LEU A 27 -5.02 -22.40 13.06
N THR A 28 -5.08 -23.73 12.96
CA THR A 28 -6.34 -24.49 12.94
C THR A 28 -6.43 -25.32 14.21
N THR A 29 -7.43 -25.03 15.04
CA THR A 29 -7.81 -25.84 16.21
C THR A 29 -8.93 -26.81 15.86
N ALA A 30 -8.79 -28.05 16.36
CA ALA A 30 -9.82 -29.05 16.68
C ALA A 30 -10.62 -29.63 15.49
N ASN A 31 -11.04 -30.90 15.42
CA ASN A 31 -11.03 -32.11 16.25
C ASN A 31 -11.37 -33.26 15.27
N VAL A 32 -11.09 -34.53 15.59
CA VAL A 32 -12.05 -35.66 15.44
C VAL A 32 -11.38 -37.01 15.78
N LEU A 33 -11.98 -37.61 16.82
CA LEU A 33 -12.20 -39.02 17.18
C LEU A 33 -11.06 -40.05 17.25
N ALA A 34 -11.15 -40.78 18.37
CA ALA A 34 -10.37 -41.93 18.78
C ALA A 34 -10.46 -43.11 17.79
N ASP A 35 -9.32 -43.76 17.57
CA ASP A 35 -9.26 -45.20 17.34
C ASP A 35 -8.02 -45.76 18.07
N ASP A 36 -8.23 -46.93 18.67
CA ASP A 36 -7.48 -47.50 19.76
C ASP A 36 -6.42 -48.45 19.20
N SER A 37 -5.17 -47.98 19.05
CA SER A 37 -4.01 -48.83 18.71
C SER A 37 -2.70 -48.13 19.04
N ARG A 38 -2.08 -48.52 20.16
CA ARG A 38 -0.67 -48.20 20.47
C ARG A 38 0.24 -48.70 19.33
N PRO A 39 1.36 -48.01 19.07
CA PRO A 39 2.56 -48.36 19.81
C PRO A 39 3.19 -47.16 20.52
N GLU A 40 3.83 -47.45 21.65
CA GLU A 40 4.65 -46.53 22.42
C GLU A 40 5.76 -45.93 21.54
N ILE A 41 5.61 -44.67 21.16
CA ILE A 41 6.67 -43.88 20.54
C ILE A 41 7.37 -43.14 21.67
N GLN A 42 8.64 -43.50 21.87
CA GLN A 42 9.53 -42.91 22.84
C GLN A 42 9.60 -41.39 22.64
N ALA A 43 9.33 -40.66 23.72
CA ALA A 43 9.40 -39.22 23.78
C ALA A 43 10.87 -38.78 23.79
N GLU A 44 11.50 -38.74 22.63
CA GLU A 44 12.80 -38.08 22.43
C GLU A 44 12.98 -37.72 20.95
N ASP A 45 12.17 -36.77 20.48
CA ASP A 45 12.60 -35.88 19.41
C ASP A 45 11.81 -34.58 19.51
N GLN A 46 12.27 -33.71 20.43
CA GLN A 46 11.90 -32.31 20.36
C GLN A 46 12.45 -31.79 19.05
N VAL A 47 11.59 -31.65 18.03
CA VAL A 47 11.89 -30.89 16.83
C VAL A 47 12.22 -29.47 17.29
N ARG A 48 13.50 -29.22 17.50
CA ARG A 48 14.05 -27.95 17.90
C ARG A 48 13.99 -27.08 16.65
N ILE A 49 12.88 -26.36 16.49
CA ILE A 49 12.78 -25.31 15.49
C ILE A 49 13.77 -24.23 15.93
N GLU A 50 14.98 -24.27 15.40
CA GLU A 50 15.96 -23.20 15.57
C GLU A 50 15.35 -21.93 15.01
N LYS A 51 14.96 -21.00 15.89
CA LYS A 51 14.69 -19.61 15.48
C LYS A 51 15.95 -19.14 14.75
N PRO A 52 15.86 -18.62 13.50
CA PRO A 52 17.03 -18.16 12.79
C PRO A 52 17.75 -17.13 13.66
N ALA A 53 19.04 -17.38 13.93
CA ALA A 53 19.85 -16.49 14.74
C ALA A 53 19.84 -15.09 14.09
N LEU A 54 19.50 -14.07 14.88
CA LEU A 54 19.54 -12.67 14.45
C LEU A 54 20.94 -12.37 13.88
N SER A 55 21.03 -11.61 12.79
CA SER A 55 22.34 -11.26 12.20
C SER A 55 23.23 -10.53 13.23
N ALA A 56 24.56 -10.64 13.12
CA ALA A 56 25.48 -9.98 14.05
C ALA A 56 25.22 -8.47 14.20
N LYS A 57 24.81 -7.81 13.10
CA LYS A 57 24.40 -6.40 13.10
C LYS A 57 23.11 -6.18 13.91
N MET A 58 22.15 -7.08 13.81
CA MET A 58 20.91 -7.02 14.60
C MET A 58 21.17 -7.31 16.08
N GLN A 59 22.03 -8.28 16.39
CA GLN A 59 22.43 -8.56 17.78
C GLN A 59 23.16 -7.37 18.41
N ALA A 60 24.07 -6.73 17.67
CA ALA A 60 24.75 -5.51 18.13
C ALA A 60 23.76 -4.34 18.34
N LEU A 61 22.79 -4.20 17.44
CA LEU A 61 21.72 -3.20 17.57
C LEU A 61 20.92 -3.41 18.86
N LEU A 62 20.44 -4.63 19.09
CA LEU A 62 19.63 -4.97 20.26
C LEU A 62 20.46 -4.96 21.55
N GLY A 63 21.74 -5.33 21.49
CA GLY A 63 22.66 -5.25 22.62
C GLY A 63 22.92 -3.83 23.11
N GLY A 64 22.72 -2.82 22.26
CA GLY A 64 22.73 -1.41 22.64
C GLY A 64 21.46 -0.94 23.39
N ILE A 65 20.43 -1.78 23.45
CA ILE A 65 19.15 -1.48 24.09
C ILE A 65 19.04 -2.35 25.35
N SER A 66 19.30 -1.75 26.50
CA SER A 66 19.39 -2.46 27.79
C SER A 66 18.16 -2.32 28.68
N THR A 67 17.21 -1.45 28.35
CA THR A 67 16.00 -1.22 29.16
C THR A 67 14.72 -1.27 28.32
N PRO A 68 13.57 -1.64 28.94
CA PRO A 68 12.27 -1.61 28.26
C PRO A 68 11.90 -0.22 27.72
N HIS A 69 12.21 0.85 28.47
CA HIS A 69 11.97 2.23 28.03
C HIS A 69 12.79 2.59 26.78
N ALA A 70 14.09 2.27 26.77
CA ALA A 70 14.94 2.53 25.62
C ALA A 70 14.46 1.75 24.38
N ALA A 71 13.92 0.54 24.57
CA ALA A 71 13.30 -0.22 23.49
C ALA A 71 12.05 0.48 22.95
N LEU A 72 11.18 0.99 23.81
CA LEU A 72 9.98 1.72 23.40
C LEU A 72 10.35 2.97 22.57
N GLU A 73 11.24 3.81 23.08
CA GLU A 73 11.69 5.03 22.37
C GLU A 73 12.31 4.69 21.01
N LYS A 74 13.26 3.75 21.00
CA LYS A 74 13.94 3.35 19.76
C LYS A 74 12.96 2.75 18.74
N SER A 75 11.96 2.00 19.20
CA SER A 75 10.93 1.49 18.30
C SER A 75 10.12 2.60 17.66
N ARG A 76 9.75 3.65 18.41
CA ARG A 76 8.99 4.80 17.90
C ARG A 76 9.81 5.60 16.88
N GLU A 77 11.11 5.74 17.09
CA GLU A 77 12.01 6.30 16.07
C GLU A 77 11.95 5.49 14.76
N TYR A 78 11.96 4.16 14.83
CA TYR A 78 11.84 3.33 13.64
C TYR A 78 10.45 3.43 12.98
N GLN A 79 9.39 3.52 13.78
CA GLN A 79 8.02 3.73 13.26
C GLN A 79 7.89 5.04 12.50
N LEU A 80 8.42 6.15 13.03
CA LEU A 80 8.42 7.46 12.36
C LEU A 80 9.16 7.45 11.02
N ASN A 81 10.13 6.54 10.86
CA ASN A 81 10.90 6.36 9.64
C ASN A 81 10.32 5.28 8.69
N GLY A 82 9.12 4.76 8.97
CA GLY A 82 8.48 3.70 8.17
C GLY A 82 9.15 2.32 8.30
N GLN A 83 10.07 2.15 9.26
CA GLN A 83 10.85 0.92 9.46
C GLN A 83 10.13 -0.05 10.42
N PHE A 84 8.86 -0.38 10.12
CA PHE A 84 8.01 -1.19 11.00
C PHE A 84 8.58 -2.58 11.33
N GLY A 85 9.33 -3.19 10.41
CA GLY A 85 10.01 -4.46 10.67
C GLY A 85 11.06 -4.35 11.79
N LEU A 86 11.84 -3.27 11.79
CA LEU A 86 12.82 -3.00 12.84
C LEU A 86 12.15 -2.59 14.14
N ALA A 87 11.12 -1.74 14.07
CA ALA A 87 10.31 -1.38 15.23
C ALA A 87 9.74 -2.61 15.94
N LYS A 88 9.19 -3.57 15.17
CA LYS A 88 8.65 -4.83 15.70
C LYS A 88 9.70 -5.64 16.46
N ILE A 89 10.90 -5.81 15.88
CA ILE A 89 11.98 -6.57 16.50
C ILE A 89 12.43 -5.90 17.81
N VAL A 90 12.56 -4.58 17.81
CA VAL A 90 12.94 -3.81 19.00
C VAL A 90 11.87 -3.90 20.10
N LEU A 91 10.58 -3.82 19.74
CA LEU A 91 9.48 -3.99 20.68
C LEU A 91 9.48 -5.39 21.31
N GLN A 92 9.70 -6.44 20.50
CA GLN A 92 9.81 -7.81 20.99
C GLN A 92 10.98 -7.97 21.98
N HIS A 93 12.14 -7.41 21.66
CA HIS A 93 13.29 -7.37 22.57
C HIS A 93 12.97 -6.62 23.86
N GLY A 94 12.31 -5.47 23.79
CA GLY A 94 11.86 -4.72 24.96
C GLY A 94 10.94 -5.52 25.89
N ILE A 95 10.02 -6.30 25.31
CA ILE A 95 9.12 -7.19 26.06
C ILE A 95 9.91 -8.31 26.75
N GLU A 96 10.90 -8.88 26.06
CA GLU A 96 11.80 -9.88 26.63
C GLU A 96 12.61 -9.31 27.80
N LEU A 97 13.15 -8.09 27.66
CA LEU A 97 13.82 -7.38 28.74
C LEU A 97 12.89 -7.15 29.94
N ALA A 98 11.67 -6.65 29.71
CA ALA A 98 10.69 -6.41 30.77
C ALA A 98 10.38 -7.69 31.54
N LYS A 99 10.08 -8.80 30.82
CA LYS A 99 9.85 -10.12 31.40
C LYS A 99 11.05 -10.62 32.20
N SER A 100 12.26 -10.48 31.68
CA SER A 100 13.49 -10.91 32.37
C SER A 100 13.75 -10.14 33.66
N SER A 101 13.33 -8.87 33.71
CA SER A 101 13.42 -8.01 34.89
C SER A 101 12.27 -8.20 35.90
N GLY A 102 11.28 -9.04 35.59
CA GLY A 102 10.08 -9.22 36.41
C GLY A 102 9.11 -8.03 36.39
N SER A 103 9.28 -7.10 35.44
CA SER A 103 8.40 -5.95 35.25
C SER A 103 7.37 -6.25 34.17
N ASP A 104 6.11 -5.94 34.43
CA ASP A 104 5.11 -5.86 33.37
C ASP A 104 5.18 -4.47 32.73
N PHE A 105 5.52 -4.41 31.45
CA PHE A 105 5.63 -3.16 30.71
C PHE A 105 4.57 -3.14 29.61
N VAL A 106 3.32 -2.93 30.06
CA VAL A 106 2.10 -3.04 29.24
C VAL A 106 2.15 -2.17 27.98
N GLU A 107 2.83 -1.02 28.06
CA GLU A 107 2.98 -0.10 26.92
C GLU A 107 3.69 -0.74 25.72
N LEU A 108 4.72 -1.56 25.93
CA LEU A 108 5.45 -2.23 24.84
C LEU A 108 4.55 -3.23 24.10
N THR A 109 3.76 -3.99 24.87
CA THR A 109 2.79 -4.94 24.31
C THR A 109 1.68 -4.19 23.56
N ASN A 110 1.16 -3.11 24.14
CA ASN A 110 0.15 -2.29 23.49
C ASN A 110 0.65 -1.62 22.20
N GLU A 111 1.89 -1.14 22.21
CA GLU A 111 2.55 -0.56 21.04
C GLU A 111 2.69 -1.62 19.93
N LEU A 112 3.17 -2.82 20.28
CA LEU A 112 3.41 -3.93 19.36
C LEU A 112 2.11 -4.49 18.75
N GLU A 113 1.10 -4.69 19.57
CA GLU A 113 -0.12 -5.40 19.17
C GLU A 113 -1.19 -4.47 18.59
N TYR A 114 -1.18 -3.18 18.94
CA TYR A 114 -2.22 -2.25 18.53
C TYR A 114 -1.70 -0.98 17.86
N ALA A 115 -0.89 -0.18 18.55
CA ALA A 115 -0.54 1.16 18.07
C ALA A 115 0.26 1.13 16.76
N MET A 116 1.31 0.30 16.70
CA MET A 116 2.14 0.14 15.51
C MET A 116 1.35 -0.45 14.33
N PRO A 117 0.55 -1.53 14.48
CA PRO A 117 -0.33 -2.00 13.41
C PRO A 117 -1.34 -0.95 12.91
N MET A 118 -1.94 -0.16 13.81
CA MET A 118 -2.83 0.94 13.41
C MET A 118 -2.09 2.01 12.60
N LEU A 119 -0.88 2.37 13.01
CA LEU A 119 -0.03 3.31 12.28
C LEU A 119 0.34 2.77 10.89
N GLN A 120 0.76 1.50 10.82
CA GLN A 120 1.09 0.84 9.56
C GLN A 120 -0.11 0.80 8.60
N ALA A 121 -1.31 0.51 9.11
CA ALA A 121 -2.53 0.54 8.30
C ALA A 121 -2.82 1.95 7.74
N ARG A 122 -2.62 3.01 8.54
CA ARG A 122 -2.77 4.41 8.07
C ARG A 122 -1.76 4.76 6.99
N GLU A 123 -0.50 4.36 7.14
CA GLU A 123 0.52 4.60 6.14
C GLU A 123 0.22 3.90 4.82
N LEU A 124 -0.23 2.63 4.87
CA LEU A 124 -0.66 1.89 3.69
C LEU A 124 -1.82 2.56 2.96
N LEU A 125 -2.74 3.21 3.68
CA LEU A 125 -3.80 4.01 3.06
C LEU A 125 -3.24 5.22 2.31
N VAL A 126 -2.31 5.96 2.91
CA VAL A 126 -1.65 7.11 2.27
C VAL A 126 -0.86 6.68 1.04
N MET A 127 -0.23 5.50 1.08
CA MET A 127 0.50 4.91 -0.04
C MET A 127 -0.39 4.30 -1.14
N GLY A 128 -1.73 4.37 -1.00
CA GLY A 128 -2.65 3.84 -2.00
C GLY A 128 -2.70 2.31 -2.02
N LYS A 129 -2.44 1.64 -0.90
CA LYS A 129 -2.50 0.18 -0.72
C LYS A 129 -3.63 -0.25 0.24
N PRO A 130 -4.90 0.06 -0.10
CA PRO A 130 -6.03 -0.18 0.82
C PRO A 130 -6.27 -1.67 1.11
N GLU A 131 -5.95 -2.58 0.20
CA GLU A 131 -6.12 -4.03 0.41
C GLU A 131 -5.17 -4.56 1.50
N GLU A 132 -3.94 -4.04 1.56
CA GLU A 132 -2.97 -4.39 2.60
C GLU A 132 -3.38 -3.79 3.95
N ALA A 133 -3.83 -2.53 3.97
CA ALA A 133 -4.35 -1.88 5.17
C ALA A 133 -5.57 -2.62 5.75
N GLU A 134 -6.51 -3.04 4.89
CA GLU A 134 -7.71 -3.76 5.29
C GLU A 134 -7.39 -5.10 5.98
N LYS A 135 -6.39 -5.84 5.51
CA LYS A 135 -5.95 -7.09 6.14
C LYS A 135 -5.47 -6.85 7.58
N ILE A 136 -4.69 -5.81 7.81
CA ILE A 136 -4.22 -5.44 9.15
C ILE A 136 -5.41 -5.07 10.04
N LEU A 137 -6.30 -4.21 9.55
CA LEU A 137 -7.47 -3.75 10.31
C LEU A 137 -8.45 -4.89 10.63
N GLN A 138 -8.61 -5.85 9.73
CA GLN A 138 -9.44 -7.03 9.98
C GLN A 138 -8.84 -7.90 11.08
N GLY A 139 -7.52 -8.11 11.10
CA GLY A 139 -6.83 -8.82 12.19
C GLY A 139 -7.02 -8.13 13.54
N LEU A 140 -6.84 -6.80 13.57
CA LEU A 140 -7.04 -6.00 14.78
C LEU A 140 -8.50 -6.03 15.27
N ALA A 141 -9.47 -5.97 14.35
CA ALA A 141 -10.89 -6.01 14.70
C ALA A 141 -11.27 -7.33 15.39
N VAL A 142 -10.69 -8.45 14.96
CA VAL A 142 -10.91 -9.75 15.59
C VAL A 142 -10.26 -9.78 16.98
N GLN A 143 -8.99 -9.38 17.07
CA GLN A 143 -8.20 -9.42 18.30
C GLN A 143 -8.75 -8.51 19.40
N PHE A 144 -9.26 -7.32 19.06
CA PHE A 144 -9.74 -6.31 20.01
C PHE A 144 -11.26 -6.14 20.02
N SER A 145 -12.01 -7.16 19.58
CA SER A 145 -13.48 -7.14 19.47
C SER A 145 -14.21 -6.85 20.79
N SER A 146 -13.58 -7.12 21.94
CA SER A 146 -14.13 -6.85 23.27
C SER A 146 -13.74 -5.47 23.85
N ASP A 147 -12.80 -4.76 23.23
CA ASP A 147 -12.42 -3.39 23.60
C ASP A 147 -13.20 -2.41 22.70
N GLN A 148 -14.27 -1.83 23.25
CA GLN A 148 -15.17 -0.96 22.51
C GLN A 148 -14.43 0.23 21.90
N ARG A 149 -13.55 0.88 22.67
CA ARG A 149 -12.81 2.07 22.21
C ARG A 149 -11.94 1.71 21.01
N ARG A 150 -11.16 0.62 21.09
CA ARG A 150 -10.30 0.18 20.00
C ARG A 150 -11.11 -0.26 18.79
N SER A 151 -12.21 -0.97 19.02
CA SER A 151 -13.12 -1.42 17.97
C SER A 151 -13.74 -0.25 17.21
N ASP A 152 -14.16 0.81 17.90
CA ASP A 152 -14.70 2.03 17.28
C ASP A 152 -13.65 2.72 16.40
N GLU A 153 -12.40 2.82 16.88
CA GLU A 153 -11.31 3.43 16.12
C GLU A 153 -10.96 2.61 14.86
N ILE A 154 -10.91 1.28 14.97
CA ILE A 154 -10.69 0.38 13.83
C ILE A 154 -11.85 0.49 12.83
N ALA A 155 -13.09 0.53 13.31
CA ALA A 155 -14.28 0.66 12.48
C ALA A 155 -14.32 1.99 11.72
N ALA A 156 -13.95 3.09 12.38
CA ALA A 156 -13.83 4.40 11.75
C ALA A 156 -12.82 4.38 10.58
N LEU A 157 -11.65 3.75 10.80
CA LEU A 157 -10.62 3.67 9.77
C LEU A 157 -11.03 2.76 8.59
N LYS A 158 -11.73 1.65 8.86
CA LYS A 158 -12.36 0.82 7.81
C LYS A 158 -13.45 1.59 7.04
N GLY A 159 -14.21 2.44 7.74
CA GLY A 159 -15.21 3.33 7.13
C GLY A 159 -14.58 4.32 6.15
N ALA A 160 -13.49 4.97 6.55
CA ALA A 160 -12.72 5.89 5.69
C ALA A 160 -12.17 5.17 4.44
N LEU A 161 -11.71 3.92 4.58
CA LEU A 161 -11.25 3.08 3.47
C LEU A 161 -12.37 2.80 2.47
N SER A 162 -13.56 2.44 2.95
CA SER A 162 -14.75 2.22 2.12
C SER A 162 -15.16 3.49 1.37
N GLN A 163 -15.21 4.64 2.06
CA GLN A 163 -15.51 5.92 1.42
C GLN A 163 -14.48 6.32 0.36
N SER A 164 -13.19 6.09 0.62
CA SER A 164 -12.12 6.33 -0.35
C SER A 164 -12.30 5.45 -1.60
N ARG A 165 -12.65 4.18 -1.44
CA ARG A 165 -12.94 3.27 -2.57
C ARG A 165 -14.18 3.71 -3.36
N VAL A 166 -15.24 4.15 -2.68
CA VAL A 166 -16.46 4.67 -3.33
C VAL A 166 -16.17 5.94 -4.12
N LEU A 167 -15.35 6.85 -3.58
CA LEU A 167 -14.95 8.06 -4.29
C LEU A 167 -14.04 7.73 -5.48
N ALA A 168 -13.11 6.80 -5.33
CA ALA A 168 -12.25 6.34 -6.41
C ALA A 168 -13.04 5.65 -7.54
N SER A 169 -14.02 4.80 -7.20
CA SER A 169 -14.86 4.13 -8.19
C SER A 169 -15.82 5.11 -8.88
N ALA A 170 -16.37 6.09 -8.16
CA ALA A 170 -17.16 7.17 -8.75
C ALA A 170 -16.32 8.02 -9.73
N ARG A 171 -15.05 8.29 -9.41
CA ARG A 171 -14.10 8.95 -10.32
C ARG A 171 -13.82 8.12 -11.58
N SER A 172 -13.56 6.83 -11.40
CA SER A 172 -13.27 5.91 -12.53
C SER A 172 -14.46 5.72 -13.47
N ASN A 173 -15.68 5.62 -12.93
CA ASN A 173 -16.89 5.55 -13.73
C ASN A 173 -17.12 6.84 -14.54
N ASN A 174 -16.85 8.00 -13.93
CA ASN A 174 -16.91 9.29 -14.61
C ASN A 174 -15.90 9.39 -15.77
N GLU A 175 -14.64 8.96 -15.58
CA GLU A 175 -13.64 8.94 -16.67
C GLU A 175 -14.05 8.08 -17.87
N ARG A 176 -14.65 6.91 -17.60
CA ARG A 176 -15.13 6.01 -18.64
C ARG A 176 -16.29 6.63 -19.42
N ASP A 177 -17.25 7.24 -18.73
CA ASP A 177 -18.41 7.88 -19.36
C ASP A 177 -17.98 9.11 -20.18
N VAL A 178 -17.11 9.97 -19.63
CA VAL A 178 -16.53 11.12 -20.36
C VAL A 178 -15.77 10.64 -21.59
N THR A 179 -14.93 9.61 -21.47
CA THR A 179 -14.20 9.04 -22.61
C THR A 179 -15.13 8.53 -23.70
N ARG A 180 -16.18 7.79 -23.31
CA ARG A 180 -17.18 7.26 -24.25
C ARG A 180 -17.91 8.38 -24.99
N ASP A 181 -18.38 9.38 -24.26
CA ASP A 181 -19.23 10.44 -24.80
C ASP A 181 -18.42 11.39 -25.69
N VAL A 182 -17.20 11.74 -25.28
CA VAL A 182 -16.25 12.50 -26.11
C VAL A 182 -15.91 11.73 -27.39
N ARG A 183 -15.57 10.43 -27.29
CA ARG A 183 -15.29 9.60 -28.47
C ARG A 183 -16.48 9.54 -29.41
N SER A 184 -17.70 9.37 -28.88
CA SER A 184 -18.93 9.32 -29.67
C SER A 184 -19.14 10.60 -30.49
N ARG A 185 -18.97 11.77 -29.86
CA ARG A 185 -19.10 13.07 -30.55
C ARG A 185 -18.03 13.28 -31.63
N LEU A 186 -16.78 12.96 -31.33
CA LEU A 186 -15.67 13.07 -32.30
C LEU A 186 -15.84 12.10 -33.47
N SER A 187 -16.26 10.86 -33.21
CA SER A 187 -16.56 9.88 -34.26
C SER A 187 -17.75 10.31 -35.12
N LYS A 188 -18.80 10.88 -34.52
CA LYS A 188 -19.95 11.42 -35.27
C LYS A 188 -19.52 12.55 -36.20
N TYR A 189 -18.68 13.47 -35.72
CA TYR A 189 -18.12 14.54 -36.55
C TYR A 189 -17.26 13.97 -37.69
N TYR A 190 -16.37 13.02 -37.39
CA TYR A 190 -15.53 12.37 -38.40
C TYR A 190 -16.38 11.69 -39.48
N ASN A 191 -17.43 10.96 -39.11
CA ASN A 191 -18.32 10.29 -40.07
C ASN A 191 -19.08 11.28 -40.96
N GLN A 192 -19.34 12.50 -40.49
CA GLN A 192 -20.04 13.54 -41.24
C GLN A 192 -19.11 14.35 -42.15
N HIS A 193 -17.87 14.61 -41.72
CA HIS A 193 -16.96 15.53 -42.40
C HIS A 193 -15.73 14.84 -43.04
N GLY A 194 -15.50 13.57 -42.77
CA GLY A 194 -14.35 12.80 -43.25
C GLY A 194 -13.00 13.21 -42.63
N VAL A 195 -13.02 14.11 -41.65
CA VAL A 195 -11.85 14.62 -40.93
C VAL A 195 -12.20 14.87 -39.47
N PHE A 196 -11.20 14.80 -38.58
CA PHE A 196 -11.37 15.21 -37.19
C PHE A 196 -11.49 16.74 -37.08
N PRO A 197 -12.21 17.26 -36.06
CA PRO A 197 -12.40 18.70 -35.88
C PRO A 197 -11.06 19.40 -35.64
N ASN A 198 -10.97 20.67 -36.02
CA ASN A 198 -9.92 21.56 -35.53
C ASN A 198 -10.30 22.10 -34.14
N TYR A 199 -9.45 22.90 -33.50
CA TYR A 199 -9.72 23.40 -32.13
C TYR A 199 -11.00 24.26 -32.06
N THR A 200 -11.30 25.05 -33.08
CA THR A 200 -12.51 25.88 -33.13
C THR A 200 -13.78 25.02 -33.19
N GLU A 201 -13.78 23.98 -34.03
CA GLU A 201 -14.91 23.04 -34.12
C GLU A 201 -15.00 22.14 -32.88
N LEU A 202 -13.87 21.81 -32.25
CA LEU A 202 -13.83 21.07 -31.00
C LEU A 202 -14.59 21.82 -29.89
N ASN A 203 -14.39 23.12 -29.76
CA ASN A 203 -15.09 23.94 -28.75
C ASN A 203 -16.61 24.01 -28.99
N LYS A 204 -17.07 23.77 -30.22
CA LYS A 204 -18.51 23.64 -30.52
C LYS A 204 -19.03 22.25 -30.16
N LEU A 205 -18.21 21.21 -30.38
CA LEU A 205 -18.56 19.81 -30.08
C LEU A 205 -18.50 19.49 -28.58
N LEU A 206 -17.58 20.14 -27.87
CA LEU A 206 -17.32 20.01 -26.45
C LEU A 206 -17.22 21.41 -25.82
N PRO A 207 -18.36 22.11 -25.65
CA PRO A 207 -18.37 23.39 -24.96
C PRO A 207 -17.81 23.26 -23.54
N PRO A 208 -17.12 24.28 -23.00
CA PRO A 208 -16.60 24.26 -21.63
C PRO A 208 -17.69 24.02 -20.57
N ASP A 209 -18.90 24.52 -20.82
CA ASP A 209 -20.05 24.40 -19.90
C ASP A 209 -20.88 23.12 -20.14
N ASP A 210 -20.44 22.23 -21.04
CA ASP A 210 -21.16 20.99 -21.33
C ASP A 210 -21.09 20.03 -20.14
N ALA A 211 -22.18 19.32 -19.88
CA ALA A 211 -22.25 18.30 -18.84
C ALA A 211 -21.14 17.24 -18.97
N VAL A 212 -20.73 16.91 -20.20
CA VAL A 212 -19.62 15.97 -20.47
C VAL A 212 -18.27 16.50 -19.93
N LEU A 213 -18.08 17.82 -19.89
CA LEU A 213 -16.86 18.46 -19.39
C LEU A 213 -17.02 19.08 -18.00
N GLN A 214 -18.12 18.85 -17.29
CA GLN A 214 -18.41 19.48 -15.99
C GLN A 214 -17.26 19.43 -14.96
N ASN A 215 -16.43 18.38 -15.02
CA ASN A 215 -15.30 18.18 -14.11
C ASN A 215 -13.94 18.21 -14.81
N TYR A 216 -13.90 18.59 -16.09
CA TYR A 216 -12.73 18.45 -16.95
C TYR A 216 -12.51 19.68 -17.81
N GLU A 217 -11.26 20.05 -17.99
CA GLU A 217 -10.87 21.08 -18.95
C GLU A 217 -9.98 20.50 -20.05
N ILE A 218 -10.15 20.98 -21.28
CA ILE A 218 -9.31 20.59 -22.41
C ILE A 218 -7.97 21.34 -22.33
N ILE A 219 -6.88 20.64 -22.00
CA ILE A 219 -5.55 21.23 -21.92
C ILE A 219 -4.70 21.01 -23.18
N TYR A 220 -5.07 20.03 -23.99
CA TYR A 220 -4.37 19.74 -25.25
C TYR A 220 -5.28 19.05 -26.23
N PHE A 221 -5.24 19.48 -27.49
CA PHE A 221 -5.86 18.77 -28.59
C PHE A 221 -5.02 18.88 -29.85
N LYS A 222 -4.77 17.76 -30.50
CA LYS A 222 -4.14 17.69 -31.82
C LYS A 222 -4.81 16.60 -32.64
N ALA A 223 -5.19 16.94 -33.86
CA ALA A 223 -5.77 16.02 -34.82
C ALA A 223 -4.92 15.98 -36.11
N VAL A 224 -4.87 14.81 -36.71
CA VAL A 224 -4.36 14.52 -38.06
C VAL A 224 -5.44 13.73 -38.80
N PRO A 225 -5.37 13.54 -40.13
CA PRO A 225 -6.50 13.00 -40.90
C PRO A 225 -7.17 11.74 -40.32
N ASN A 226 -6.39 10.79 -39.78
CA ASN A 226 -6.88 9.51 -39.27
C ASN A 226 -6.57 9.25 -37.78
N ALA A 227 -6.17 10.28 -37.03
CA ALA A 227 -5.86 10.14 -35.62
C ALA A 227 -6.07 11.45 -34.85
N TYR A 228 -6.36 11.35 -33.56
CA TYR A 228 -6.34 12.50 -32.68
C TYR A 228 -5.83 12.13 -31.30
N ARG A 229 -5.37 13.16 -30.60
CA ARG A 229 -4.99 13.13 -29.20
C ARG A 229 -5.66 14.29 -28.50
N LEU A 230 -6.50 13.99 -27.52
CA LEU A 230 -7.15 14.93 -26.62
C LEU A 230 -6.70 14.62 -25.19
N VAL A 231 -6.32 15.65 -24.45
CA VAL A 231 -5.98 15.53 -23.02
C VAL A 231 -6.88 16.45 -22.23
N LEU A 232 -7.58 15.85 -21.26
CA LEU A 232 -8.45 16.51 -20.32
C LEU A 232 -7.79 16.51 -18.94
N ARG A 233 -7.80 17.65 -18.26
CA ARG A 233 -7.35 17.76 -16.86
C ARG A 233 -8.56 17.77 -15.96
N ASN A 234 -8.54 16.98 -14.88
CA ASN A 234 -9.61 16.98 -13.90
C ASN A 234 -9.51 18.23 -13.01
N LEU A 235 -10.60 18.98 -12.89
CA LEU A 235 -10.64 20.23 -12.11
C LEU A 235 -10.46 20.02 -10.60
N HIS A 236 -10.85 18.84 -10.10
CA HIS A 236 -10.76 18.49 -8.68
C HIS A 236 -9.48 17.71 -8.34
N ASN A 237 -8.73 17.27 -9.35
CA ASN A 237 -7.44 16.60 -9.20
C ASN A 237 -6.53 16.91 -10.41
N PRO A 238 -5.84 18.06 -10.40
CA PRO A 238 -5.08 18.54 -11.56
C PRO A 238 -3.94 17.61 -12.04
N GLU A 239 -3.43 16.74 -11.16
CA GLU A 239 -2.40 15.73 -11.49
C GLU A 239 -2.97 14.57 -12.31
N ASN A 240 -4.29 14.37 -12.30
CA ASN A 240 -4.95 13.33 -13.07
C ASN A 240 -5.31 13.82 -14.48
N LEU A 241 -4.60 13.31 -15.48
CA LEU A 241 -4.78 13.64 -16.89
C LEU A 241 -5.46 12.51 -17.64
N LEU A 242 -6.69 12.75 -18.08
CA LEU A 242 -7.44 11.81 -18.91
C LEU A 242 -7.03 11.98 -20.38
N LYS A 243 -6.36 10.97 -20.93
CA LYS A 243 -5.88 10.94 -22.32
C LYS A 243 -6.85 10.16 -23.18
N ILE A 244 -7.47 10.84 -24.14
CA ILE A 244 -8.40 10.25 -25.11
C ILE A 244 -7.72 10.28 -26.48
N GLU A 245 -7.33 9.10 -26.96
CA GLU A 245 -6.56 8.95 -28.19
C GLU A 245 -7.25 7.94 -29.12
N VAL A 246 -7.14 8.20 -30.43
CA VAL A 246 -7.47 7.25 -31.50
C VAL A 246 -6.30 7.25 -32.47
N THR A 247 -5.71 6.08 -32.69
CA THR A 247 -4.62 5.86 -33.63
C THR A 247 -5.05 4.83 -34.67
N GLY A 248 -4.93 5.16 -35.95
CA GLY A 248 -5.08 4.18 -37.04
C GLY A 248 -6.52 3.81 -37.35
N LEU A 249 -7.37 4.78 -37.69
CA LEU A 249 -8.60 4.49 -38.46
C LEU A 249 -8.18 4.01 -39.86
N ILE A 250 -7.98 2.69 -40.00
CA ILE A 250 -7.85 2.04 -41.31
C ILE A 250 -9.25 2.10 -41.94
N LYS A 251 -9.33 2.71 -43.13
CA LYS A 251 -10.53 2.69 -43.97
C LYS A 251 -10.86 1.28 -44.43
#